data_AF-A0A7S3WF58-F1
#
_entry.id   AF-A0A7S3WF58-F1
#
_cell.length_a   1.000
_cell.length_b   1.000
_cell.length_c   1.000
_cell.angle_alpha   90.00
_cell.angle_beta   90.00
_cell.angle_gamma   90.00
#
_symmetry.space_group_name_H-M   'P 1'
#
loop_
_entity.id
_entity.type
_entity.pdbx_description
1 polymer ?
#
loop_
_entity_poly.entity_id
_entity_poly.type
_entity_poly.pdbx_seq_one_letter_code
_entity_poly.pdbx_strand_id
1 'polypeptide(L)'
;MLKRAISSGGTAHTLSCTVTGMAVALGLASAALSSGILLRLIPSWLPYERVPFVCLGVYFGLFQLTAAIGRLATTTFIGSFDNKQPRAMKTRVLAGSDQLRGWSFTARMYSAHANTAEGLPIFLAGIYAAREMGMKPERQATLSLLVIVCRLLYVPLYAGDMDLLRSVVWSTSFCASMLAVTLPLLPDVVSDYMGTDGWLVLVVGDTCE
;
A
#
# COMPACT_ATOMS: atom_id res chain seq x y z
N MET A 1 -10.74 -2.36 45.42
CA MET A 1 -10.32 -1.06 44.86
C MET A 1 -8.97 -1.07 44.13
N LEU A 2 -8.44 -2.18 43.58
CA LEU A 2 -7.16 -2.10 42.84
C LEU A 2 -6.93 -3.25 41.82
N LYS A 3 -7.75 -3.32 40.76
CA LYS A 3 -7.48 -4.14 39.55
C LYS A 3 -8.06 -3.51 38.27
N ARG A 4 -7.85 -2.20 38.08
CA ARG A 4 -8.27 -1.44 36.88
C ARG A 4 -7.17 -0.48 36.37
N ALA A 5 -5.89 -0.82 36.57
CA ALA A 5 -4.77 0.07 36.23
C ALA A 5 -3.69 -0.58 35.35
N ILE A 6 -4.00 -1.64 34.61
CA ILE A 6 -3.08 -2.24 33.63
C ILE A 6 -3.86 -2.48 32.32
N SER A 7 -4.11 -1.40 31.58
CA SER A 7 -4.68 -1.45 30.22
C SER A 7 -4.43 -0.16 29.42
N SER A 8 -4.01 0.93 30.04
CA SER A 8 -3.79 2.22 29.35
C SER A 8 -2.42 2.40 28.67
N GLY A 9 -1.45 1.51 28.93
CA GLY A 9 -0.09 1.64 28.38
C GLY A 9 0.07 1.17 26.93
N GLY A 10 -0.73 0.19 26.48
CA GLY A 10 -0.62 -0.38 25.14
C GLY A 10 -1.25 0.48 24.04
N THR A 11 -2.33 1.19 24.36
CA THR A 11 -3.07 2.00 23.39
C THR A 11 -2.30 3.26 23.00
N ALA A 12 -1.69 3.97 23.95
CA ALA A 12 -0.92 5.18 23.68
C ALA A 12 0.32 4.92 22.79
N HIS A 13 1.03 3.81 23.03
CA HIS A 13 2.21 3.43 22.25
C HIS A 13 1.85 3.00 20.81
N THR A 14 0.72 2.31 20.65
CA THR A 14 0.20 1.86 19.34
C THR A 14 -0.34 3.05 18.52
N LEU A 15 -1.02 4.00 19.17
CA LEU A 15 -1.47 5.25 18.54
C LEU A 15 -0.28 6.10 18.07
N SER A 16 0.75 6.25 18.90
CA SER A 16 1.98 6.98 18.51
C SER A 16 2.65 6.35 17.29
N CYS A 17 2.83 5.03 17.25
CA CYS A 17 3.42 4.35 16.10
C CYS A 17 2.60 4.50 14.81
N THR A 18 1.26 4.52 14.91
CA THR A 18 0.38 4.65 13.75
C THR A 18 0.42 6.06 13.17
N VAL A 19 0.40 7.09 14.03
CA VAL A 19 0.49 8.49 13.61
C VAL A 19 1.85 8.80 13.02
N THR A 20 2.94 8.35 13.64
CA THR A 20 4.30 8.49 13.10
C THR A 20 4.45 7.79 11.75
N GLY A 21 3.89 6.58 11.59
CA GLY A 21 3.91 5.86 10.32
C GLY A 21 3.16 6.58 9.19
N MET A 22 2.04 7.23 9.50
CA MET A 22 1.26 8.02 8.53
C MET A 22 2.00 9.30 8.10
N ALA A 23 2.64 9.99 9.06
CA ALA A 23 3.45 11.18 8.77
C ALA A 23 4.64 10.83 7.86
N VAL A 24 5.33 9.71 8.13
CA VAL A 24 6.41 9.21 7.26
C VAL A 24 5.89 8.87 5.87
N ALA A 25 4.75 8.19 5.77
CA ALA A 25 4.13 7.83 4.50
C ALA A 25 3.79 9.05 3.64
N LEU A 26 3.24 10.10 4.25
CA LEU A 26 2.94 11.36 3.57
C LEU A 26 4.21 12.13 3.18
N GLY A 27 5.23 12.14 4.04
CA GLY A 27 6.53 12.71 3.73
C GLY A 27 7.19 12.03 2.52
N LEU A 28 7.14 10.69 2.45
CA LEU A 28 7.63 9.92 1.30
C LEU A 28 6.85 10.22 0.02
N ALA A 29 5.52 10.32 0.11
CA ALA A 29 4.69 10.67 -1.04
C ALA A 29 4.98 12.10 -1.56
N SER A 30 5.16 13.05 -0.65
CA SER A 30 5.53 14.42 -0.98
C SER A 30 6.93 14.50 -1.61
N ALA A 31 7.92 13.82 -1.02
CA ALA A 31 9.28 13.74 -1.56
C ALA A 31 9.31 13.09 -2.96
N ALA A 32 8.48 12.07 -3.20
CA ALA A 32 8.37 11.44 -4.52
C ALA A 32 7.83 12.42 -5.56
N LEU A 33 6.81 13.20 -5.22
CA LEU A 33 6.22 14.23 -6.08
C LEU A 33 7.18 15.40 -6.37
N SER A 34 7.96 15.83 -5.38
CA SER A 34 8.86 16.98 -5.53
C SER A 34 10.18 16.67 -6.22
N SER A 35 10.73 15.47 -6.01
CA SER A 35 12.03 15.09 -6.58
C SER A 35 11.97 14.62 -8.04
N GLY A 36 10.81 14.13 -8.50
CA GLY A 36 10.68 13.48 -9.80
C GLY A 36 11.54 12.22 -9.96
N ILE A 37 12.10 11.68 -8.87
CA ILE A 37 13.05 10.54 -8.91
C ILE A 37 12.42 9.30 -9.54
N LEU A 38 11.14 9.06 -9.25
CA LEU A 38 10.41 7.90 -9.77
C LEU A 38 10.19 8.00 -11.28
N LEU A 39 10.07 9.21 -11.83
CA LEU A 39 9.89 9.38 -13.27
C LEU A 39 11.11 8.90 -14.07
N ARG A 40 12.29 8.84 -13.44
CA ARG A 40 13.51 8.28 -14.05
C ARG A 40 13.44 6.76 -14.26
N LEU A 41 12.52 6.07 -13.59
CA LEU A 41 12.27 4.64 -13.80
C LEU A 41 11.49 4.36 -15.09
N ILE A 42 10.88 5.40 -15.69
CA ILE A 42 10.03 5.27 -16.86
C ILE A 42 10.90 5.18 -18.11
N PRO A 43 10.75 4.12 -18.94
CA PRO A 43 11.42 4.05 -20.22
C PRO A 43 11.03 5.22 -21.13
N SER A 44 11.97 5.76 -21.90
CA SER A 44 11.75 6.94 -22.76
C SER A 44 10.63 6.79 -23.80
N TRP A 45 10.25 5.56 -24.15
CA TRP A 45 9.17 5.27 -25.09
C TRP A 45 7.78 5.26 -24.45
N LEU A 46 7.66 5.26 -23.12
CA LEU A 46 6.39 5.17 -22.42
C LEU A 46 5.93 6.57 -21.99
N PRO A 47 4.88 7.14 -22.61
CA PRO A 47 4.37 8.44 -22.23
C PRO A 47 3.70 8.40 -20.84
N TYR A 48 3.77 9.51 -20.10
CA TYR A 48 3.35 9.60 -18.69
C TYR A 48 1.88 9.26 -18.48
N GLU A 49 1.01 9.58 -19.44
CA GLU A 49 -0.42 9.30 -19.41
C GLU A 49 -0.72 7.79 -19.38
N ARG A 50 0.20 6.96 -19.90
CA ARG A 50 0.04 5.50 -19.95
C ARG A 50 0.63 4.79 -18.74
N VAL A 51 1.53 5.43 -17.99
CA VAL A 51 2.21 4.85 -16.82
C VAL A 51 1.24 4.32 -15.76
N PRO A 52 0.15 5.04 -15.39
CA PRO A 52 -0.81 4.54 -14.41
C PRO A 52 -1.47 3.22 -14.81
N PHE A 53 -1.76 3.04 -16.10
CA PHE A 53 -2.37 1.81 -16.62
C PHE A 53 -1.38 0.64 -16.66
N VAL A 54 -0.10 0.90 -16.97
CA VAL A 54 0.96 -0.11 -16.83
C VAL A 54 1.10 -0.53 -15.37
N CYS A 55 1.10 0.43 -14.45
CA CYS A 55 1.13 0.19 -13.01
C CYS A 55 -0.07 -0.66 -12.57
N LEU A 56 -1.27 -0.37 -13.07
CA LEU A 56 -2.46 -1.19 -12.82
C LEU A 56 -2.28 -2.63 -13.29
N GLY A 57 -1.75 -2.84 -14.50
CA GLY A 57 -1.42 -4.17 -15.02
C GLY A 57 -0.45 -4.93 -14.12
N VAL A 58 0.61 -4.27 -13.63
CA VAL A 58 1.56 -4.85 -12.67
C VAL A 58 0.88 -5.19 -11.34
N TYR A 59 -0.02 -4.32 -10.84
CA TYR A 59 -0.78 -4.59 -9.62
C TYR A 59 -1.64 -5.84 -9.76
N PHE A 60 -2.39 -5.98 -10.86
CA PHE A 60 -3.16 -7.19 -11.15
C PHE A 60 -2.25 -8.42 -11.24
N GLY A 61 -1.10 -8.31 -11.91
CA GLY A 61 -0.09 -9.38 -11.95
C GLY A 61 0.36 -9.79 -10.55
N LEU A 62 0.62 -8.83 -9.66
CA LEU A 62 1.00 -9.07 -8.27
C LEU A 62 -0.11 -9.75 -7.45
N PHE A 63 -1.36 -9.34 -7.66
CA PHE A 63 -2.54 -9.97 -7.04
C PHE A 63 -2.64 -11.45 -7.44
N GLN A 64 -2.42 -11.78 -8.71
CA GLN A 64 -2.42 -13.15 -9.20
C GLN A 64 -1.19 -13.93 -8.70
N LEU A 65 -0.03 -13.30 -8.66
CA LEU A 65 1.22 -13.90 -8.19
C LEU A 65 1.11 -14.34 -6.72
N THR A 66 0.62 -13.47 -5.83
CA THR A 66 0.42 -13.80 -4.41
C THR A 66 -0.59 -14.95 -4.22
N ALA A 67 -1.63 -15.01 -5.06
CA ALA A 67 -2.57 -16.13 -5.07
C ALA A 67 -1.89 -17.44 -5.46
N ALA A 68 -1.04 -17.41 -6.50
CA ALA A 68 -0.32 -18.57 -6.99
C ALA A 68 0.69 -19.08 -5.95
N ILE A 69 1.48 -18.17 -5.36
CA ILE A 69 2.44 -18.50 -4.31
C ILE A 69 1.72 -19.14 -3.11
N GLY A 70 0.59 -18.59 -2.66
CA GLY A 70 -0.18 -19.20 -1.56
C GLY A 70 -0.67 -20.62 -1.84
N ARG A 71 -1.10 -20.91 -3.08
CA ARG A 71 -1.50 -22.28 -3.50
C ARG A 71 -0.30 -23.24 -3.57
N LEU A 72 0.82 -22.78 -4.13
CA LEU A 72 2.04 -23.56 -4.18
C LEU A 72 2.54 -23.87 -2.76
N ALA A 73 2.59 -22.86 -1.89
CA ALA A 73 2.97 -22.98 -0.48
C ALA A 73 2.07 -23.97 0.28
N THR A 74 0.76 -23.94 0.03
CA THR A 74 -0.17 -24.92 0.61
C THR A 74 0.16 -26.34 0.14
N THR A 75 0.46 -26.52 -1.14
CA THR A 75 0.80 -27.84 -1.67
C THR A 75 2.15 -28.32 -1.11
N THR A 76 3.15 -27.45 -1.01
CA THR A 76 4.49 -27.84 -0.53
C THR A 76 4.57 -28.06 0.98
N PHE A 77 3.87 -27.25 1.78
CA PHE A 77 4.03 -27.27 3.24
C PHE A 77 2.86 -27.95 3.99
N ILE A 78 1.68 -28.02 3.37
CA ILE A 78 0.45 -28.57 3.97
C ILE A 78 0.03 -29.87 3.26
N GLY A 79 0.54 -30.11 2.05
CA GLY A 79 0.44 -31.37 1.32
C GLY A 79 -0.37 -31.25 0.03
N SER A 80 -1.65 -30.89 0.11
CA SER A 80 -2.48 -30.76 -1.09
C SER A 80 -3.43 -29.57 -1.01
N PHE A 81 -3.70 -28.95 -2.16
CA PHE A 81 -4.67 -27.87 -2.27
C PHE A 81 -6.03 -28.42 -2.73
N ASP A 82 -7.05 -28.34 -1.86
CA ASP A 82 -8.41 -28.75 -2.20
C ASP A 82 -9.07 -27.72 -3.14
N ASN A 83 -9.20 -28.10 -4.41
CA ASN A 83 -9.88 -27.30 -5.44
C ASN A 83 -11.40 -27.34 -5.35
N LYS A 84 -11.99 -28.30 -4.63
CA LYS A 84 -13.45 -28.38 -4.45
C LYS A 84 -13.94 -27.33 -3.44
N GLN A 85 -13.15 -27.07 -2.40
CA GLN A 85 -13.47 -26.06 -1.38
C GLN A 85 -12.29 -25.10 -1.11
N PRO A 86 -11.87 -24.30 -2.10
CA PRO A 86 -10.63 -23.51 -2.00
C PRO A 86 -10.71 -22.38 -0.96
N ARG A 87 -11.93 -21.91 -0.62
CA ARG A 87 -12.13 -20.88 0.42
C ARG A 87 -12.05 -21.48 1.82
N ALA A 88 -12.69 -22.64 2.03
CA ALA A 88 -12.61 -23.35 3.30
C ALA A 88 -11.16 -23.77 3.61
N MET A 89 -10.41 -24.19 2.59
CA MET A 89 -8.98 -24.48 2.73
C MET A 89 -8.19 -23.25 3.21
N LYS A 90 -8.34 -22.10 2.55
CA LYS A 90 -7.68 -20.85 3.00
C LYS A 90 -8.00 -20.51 4.44
N THR A 91 -9.27 -20.61 4.85
CA THR A 91 -9.67 -20.37 6.24
C THR A 91 -8.98 -21.34 7.20
N ARG A 92 -8.85 -22.62 6.85
CA ARG A 92 -8.10 -23.60 7.68
C ARG A 92 -6.63 -23.22 7.78
N VAL A 93 -5.99 -22.84 6.68
CA VAL A 93 -4.59 -22.38 6.68
C VAL A 93 -4.39 -21.17 7.57
N LEU A 94 -5.31 -20.21 7.51
CA LEU A 94 -5.26 -19.00 8.34
C LEU A 94 -5.59 -19.27 9.82
N ALA A 95 -6.44 -20.25 10.11
CA ALA A 95 -6.84 -20.63 11.47
C ALA A 95 -5.87 -21.58 12.15
N GLY A 96 -5.07 -22.33 11.38
CA GLY A 96 -4.12 -23.27 11.94
C GLY A 96 -3.01 -22.53 12.69
N SER A 97 -2.74 -23.02 13.89
CA SER A 97 -1.75 -22.48 14.83
C SER A 97 -0.40 -23.19 14.73
N ASP A 98 -0.17 -23.97 13.67
CA ASP A 98 1.04 -24.78 13.57
C ASP A 98 2.27 -23.86 13.40
N GLN A 99 3.20 -23.95 14.35
CA GLN A 99 4.42 -23.14 14.40
C GLN A 99 5.47 -23.59 13.38
N LEU A 100 5.19 -24.65 12.62
CA LEU A 100 6.05 -25.03 11.50
C LEU A 100 6.20 -23.86 10.52
N ARG A 101 7.45 -23.46 10.24
CA ARG A 101 7.77 -22.30 9.40
C ARG A 101 7.02 -22.26 8.07
N GLY A 102 6.75 -23.43 7.47
CA GLY A 102 5.99 -23.56 6.22
C GLY A 102 4.50 -23.20 6.34
N TRP A 103 3.89 -23.48 7.49
CA TRP A 103 2.50 -23.11 7.77
C TRP A 103 2.36 -21.60 7.91
N SER A 104 3.20 -20.97 8.74
CA SER A 104 3.19 -19.51 8.94
C SER A 104 3.48 -18.76 7.63
N PHE A 105 4.43 -19.22 6.83
CA PHE A 105 4.69 -18.64 5.50
C PHE A 105 3.45 -18.72 4.59
N THR A 106 2.78 -19.87 4.55
CA THR A 106 1.59 -20.07 3.71
C THR A 106 0.46 -19.13 4.14
N ALA A 107 0.19 -19.04 5.45
CA ALA A 107 -0.80 -18.11 6.00
C ALA A 107 -0.45 -16.66 5.64
N ARG A 108 0.82 -16.27 5.76
CA ARG A 108 1.31 -14.94 5.39
C ARG A 108 1.09 -14.61 3.91
N MET A 109 1.28 -15.57 3.00
CA MET A 109 1.01 -15.36 1.57
C MET A 109 -0.48 -15.19 1.26
N TYR A 110 -1.36 -15.90 1.95
CA TYR A 110 -2.80 -15.66 1.82
C TYR A 110 -3.24 -14.31 2.36
N SER A 111 -2.65 -13.85 3.47
CA SER A 111 -2.91 -12.52 4.01
C SER A 111 -2.35 -11.41 3.12
N ALA A 112 -1.18 -11.61 2.52
CA ALA A 112 -0.63 -10.70 1.51
C ALA A 112 -1.56 -10.57 0.30
N HIS A 113 -2.06 -11.70 -0.22
CA HIS A 113 -3.02 -11.72 -1.32
C HIS A 113 -4.32 -10.96 -0.99
N ALA A 114 -4.88 -11.17 0.22
CA ALA A 114 -6.07 -10.44 0.66
C ALA A 114 -5.81 -8.93 0.73
N ASN A 115 -4.69 -8.50 1.31
CA ASN A 115 -4.33 -7.08 1.38
C ASN A 115 -4.08 -6.45 0.00
N THR A 116 -3.48 -7.19 -0.94
CA THR A 116 -3.35 -6.75 -2.33
C THR A 116 -4.74 -6.59 -2.98
N ALA A 117 -5.68 -7.49 -2.70
CA ALA A 117 -7.06 -7.38 -3.20
C ALA A 117 -7.77 -6.11 -2.68
N GLU A 118 -7.59 -5.78 -1.40
CA GLU A 118 -8.23 -4.64 -0.74
C GLU A 118 -7.71 -3.28 -1.25
N GLY A 119 -6.41 -3.18 -1.58
CA GLY A 119 -5.82 -1.93 -2.05
C GLY A 119 -6.12 -1.61 -3.51
N LEU A 120 -6.43 -2.61 -4.32
CA LEU A 120 -6.61 -2.48 -5.77
C LEU A 120 -7.79 -1.57 -6.17
N PRO A 121 -9.00 -1.66 -5.58
CA PRO A 121 -10.12 -0.78 -5.92
C PRO A 121 -9.81 0.70 -5.71
N ILE A 122 -9.11 1.04 -4.62
CA ILE A 122 -8.74 2.42 -4.30
C ILE A 122 -7.76 2.95 -5.35
N PHE A 123 -6.74 2.16 -5.67
CA PHE A 123 -5.76 2.53 -6.68
C PHE A 123 -6.42 2.74 -8.05
N LEU A 124 -7.31 1.83 -8.44
CA LEU A 124 -8.10 1.94 -9.66
C LEU A 124 -8.93 3.23 -9.69
N ALA A 125 -9.64 3.54 -8.60
CA ALA A 125 -10.44 4.76 -8.47
C ALA A 125 -9.58 6.02 -8.65
N GLY A 126 -8.37 6.05 -8.07
CA GLY A 126 -7.45 7.18 -8.22
C GLY A 126 -6.99 7.41 -9.66
N ILE A 127 -6.71 6.34 -10.41
CA ILE A 127 -6.34 6.45 -11.84
C ILE A 127 -7.46 7.09 -12.65
N TYR A 128 -8.69 6.64 -12.45
CA TYR A 128 -9.84 7.17 -13.20
C TYR A 128 -10.21 8.58 -12.74
N ALA A 129 -10.23 8.88 -11.44
CA ALA A 129 -10.48 10.22 -10.93
C ALA A 129 -9.47 11.24 -11.50
N ALA A 130 -8.19 10.89 -11.53
CA ALA A 130 -7.13 11.73 -12.11
C ALA A 130 -7.33 11.97 -13.61
N ARG A 131 -7.78 10.95 -14.35
CA ARG A 131 -8.06 11.07 -15.78
C ARG A 131 -9.26 11.97 -16.06
N GLU A 132 -10.38 11.76 -15.37
CA GLU A 132 -11.62 12.51 -15.60
C GLU A 132 -11.48 13.99 -15.21
N MET A 133 -10.71 14.28 -14.16
CA MET A 133 -10.50 15.64 -13.67
C MET A 133 -9.26 16.34 -14.27
N GLY A 134 -8.59 15.70 -15.24
CA GLY A 134 -7.48 16.32 -15.96
C GLY A 134 -6.22 16.60 -15.13
N MET A 135 -5.91 15.75 -14.15
CA MET A 135 -4.70 15.87 -13.33
C MET A 135 -3.43 15.77 -14.20
N LYS A 136 -2.40 16.56 -13.88
CA LYS A 136 -1.11 16.55 -14.60
C LYS A 136 -0.55 15.11 -14.73
N PRO A 137 -0.25 14.63 -15.95
CA PRO A 137 0.20 13.25 -16.19
C PRO A 137 1.41 12.83 -15.35
N GLU A 138 2.37 13.73 -15.14
CA GLU A 138 3.59 13.47 -14.37
C GLU A 138 3.28 13.18 -12.89
N ARG A 139 2.34 13.93 -12.31
CA ARG A 139 1.93 13.73 -10.90
C ARG A 139 1.24 12.38 -10.74
N GLN A 140 0.35 12.04 -11.68
CA GLN A 140 -0.38 10.78 -11.63
C GLN A 140 0.54 9.58 -11.88
N ALA A 141 1.48 9.71 -12.81
CA ALA A 141 2.53 8.72 -13.06
C ALA A 141 3.40 8.51 -11.81
N THR A 142 3.81 9.59 -11.13
CA THR A 142 4.62 9.52 -9.91
C THR A 142 3.91 8.78 -8.78
N LEU A 143 2.65 9.13 -8.48
CA LEU A 143 1.86 8.45 -7.44
C LEU A 143 1.63 6.97 -7.80
N SER A 144 1.37 6.67 -9.07
CA SER A 144 1.16 5.30 -9.53
C SER A 144 2.42 4.45 -9.37
N LEU A 145 3.58 4.98 -9.73
CA LEU A 145 4.87 4.32 -9.52
C LEU A 145 5.16 4.10 -8.04
N LEU A 146 4.90 5.09 -7.19
CA LEU A 146 5.09 4.96 -5.75
C LEU A 146 4.26 3.81 -5.18
N VAL A 147 2.98 3.74 -5.55
CA VAL A 147 2.09 2.64 -5.17
C VAL A 147 2.70 1.29 -5.58
N ILE A 148 3.12 1.13 -6.83
CA ILE A 148 3.64 -0.15 -7.33
C ILE A 148 4.97 -0.53 -6.71
N VAL A 149 5.91 0.41 -6.56
CA VAL A 149 7.18 0.15 -5.88
C VAL A 149 6.92 -0.32 -4.45
N CYS A 150 6.07 0.37 -3.69
CA CYS A 150 5.70 -0.05 -2.35
C CYS A 150 5.04 -1.44 -2.32
N ARG A 151 4.20 -1.78 -3.31
CA ARG A 151 3.53 -3.09 -3.38
C ARG A 151 4.49 -4.22 -3.75
N LEU A 152 5.45 -3.97 -4.65
CA LEU A 152 6.52 -4.91 -4.98
C LEU A 152 7.41 -5.20 -3.77
N LEU A 153 7.67 -4.22 -2.92
CA LEU A 153 8.40 -4.39 -1.65
C LEU A 153 7.55 -5.07 -0.57
N TYR A 154 6.24 -4.77 -0.53
CA TYR A 154 5.34 -5.28 0.51
C TYR A 154 5.29 -6.82 0.55
N VAL A 155 5.19 -7.48 -0.61
CA VAL A 155 5.06 -8.96 -0.68
C VAL A 155 6.26 -9.70 -0.08
N PRO A 156 7.53 -9.44 -0.47
CA PRO A 156 8.67 -10.09 0.14
C PRO A 156 8.86 -9.71 1.62
N LEU A 157 8.53 -8.48 2.03
CA LEU A 157 8.53 -8.11 3.46
C LEU A 157 7.49 -8.89 4.26
N TYR A 158 6.32 -9.16 3.66
CA TYR A 158 5.28 -10.01 4.23
C TYR A 158 5.75 -11.48 4.34
N ALA A 159 6.44 -11.98 3.31
CA ALA A 159 7.02 -13.32 3.35
C ALA A 159 8.06 -13.48 4.47
N GLY A 160 8.92 -12.46 4.63
CA GLY A 160 10.03 -12.42 5.58
C GLY A 160 9.68 -11.98 7.00
N ASP A 161 8.40 -11.75 7.31
CA ASP A 161 7.93 -11.38 8.66
C ASP A 161 8.52 -10.06 9.19
N MET A 162 8.79 -9.10 8.30
CA MET A 162 9.40 -7.81 8.63
C MET A 162 8.35 -6.73 8.92
N ASP A 163 7.70 -6.81 10.07
CA ASP A 163 6.49 -6.05 10.40
C ASP A 163 6.62 -4.53 10.32
N LEU A 164 7.73 -3.96 10.80
CA LEU A 164 7.94 -2.51 10.80
C LEU A 164 8.05 -1.97 9.37
N LEU A 165 8.93 -2.55 8.56
CA LEU A 165 9.12 -2.15 7.16
C LEU A 165 7.85 -2.39 6.34
N ARG A 166 7.19 -3.53 6.58
CA ARG A 166 5.90 -3.86 5.96
C ARG A 166 4.85 -2.78 6.21
N SER A 167 4.76 -2.29 7.44
CA SER A 167 3.81 -1.23 7.82
C SER A 167 4.15 0.09 7.15
N VAL A 168 5.44 0.48 7.08
CA VAL A 168 5.87 1.71 6.40
C VAL A 168 5.51 1.69 4.92
N VAL A 169 5.85 0.62 4.19
CA VAL A 169 5.54 0.56 2.75
C VAL A 169 4.04 0.43 2.47
N TRP A 170 3.29 -0.23 3.37
CA TRP A 170 1.83 -0.30 3.28
C TRP A 170 1.19 1.06 3.45
N SER A 171 1.55 1.80 4.52
CA SER A 171 1.04 3.14 4.77
C SER A 171 1.39 4.09 3.63
N THR A 172 2.63 4.00 3.10
CA THR A 172 3.06 4.81 1.96
C THR A 172 2.24 4.53 0.72
N SER A 173 2.02 3.25 0.36
CA SER A 173 1.15 2.87 -0.76
C SER A 173 -0.30 3.35 -0.53
N PHE A 174 -0.81 3.25 0.68
CA PHE A 174 -2.16 3.66 1.02
C PHE A 174 -2.33 5.18 0.89
N CYS A 175 -1.43 5.96 1.49
CA CYS A 175 -1.42 7.43 1.37
C CYS A 175 -1.29 7.88 -0.09
N ALA A 176 -0.39 7.28 -0.87
CA ALA A 176 -0.26 7.59 -2.29
C ALA A 176 -1.55 7.30 -3.07
N SER A 177 -2.24 6.21 -2.76
CA SER A 177 -3.52 5.87 -3.39
C SER A 177 -4.63 6.85 -2.98
N MET A 178 -4.67 7.26 -1.71
CA MET A 178 -5.59 8.28 -1.21
C MET A 178 -5.35 9.62 -1.90
N LEU A 179 -4.10 10.08 -1.99
CA LEU A 179 -3.74 11.32 -2.68
C LEU A 179 -4.12 11.27 -4.17
N ALA A 180 -3.95 10.12 -4.83
CA ALA A 180 -4.36 9.95 -6.22
C ALA A 180 -5.88 10.05 -6.41
N VAL A 181 -6.68 9.70 -5.39
CA VAL A 181 -8.14 9.88 -5.41
C VAL A 181 -8.52 11.32 -5.06
N THR A 182 -7.90 11.93 -4.05
CA THR A 182 -8.36 13.19 -3.48
C THR A 182 -7.85 14.43 -4.21
N LEU A 183 -6.60 14.44 -4.69
CA LEU A 183 -6.03 15.60 -5.40
C LEU A 183 -6.84 15.99 -6.64
N PRO A 184 -7.31 15.06 -7.49
CA PRO A 184 -8.15 15.40 -8.64
C PRO A 184 -9.54 15.95 -8.25
N LEU A 185 -10.05 15.59 -7.07
CA LEU A 185 -11.40 15.99 -6.61
C LEU A 185 -11.44 17.37 -5.96
N LEU A 186 -10.30 17.96 -5.64
CA LEU A 186 -10.19 19.28 -5.01
C LEU A 186 -9.34 20.25 -5.86
N PRO A 187 -9.65 20.44 -7.16
CA PRO A 187 -8.81 21.24 -8.05
C PRO A 187 -8.73 22.70 -7.61
N ASP A 188 -9.79 23.25 -7.01
CA ASP A 188 -9.89 24.66 -6.61
C ASP A 188 -9.09 24.95 -5.34
N VAL A 189 -9.16 24.05 -4.35
CA VAL A 189 -8.34 24.11 -3.11
C VAL A 189 -6.86 23.91 -3.44
N VAL A 190 -6.56 23.06 -4.42
CA VAL A 190 -5.21 22.89 -4.95
C VAL A 190 -4.74 24.16 -5.68
N SER A 191 -5.57 24.79 -6.50
CA SER A 191 -5.16 26.00 -7.23
C SER A 191 -4.96 27.22 -6.32
N ASP A 192 -5.81 27.41 -5.30
CA ASP A 192 -5.77 28.59 -4.42
C ASP A 192 -4.71 28.48 -3.30
N TYR A 193 -4.36 27.26 -2.85
CA TYR A 193 -3.34 27.04 -1.82
C TYR A 193 -2.03 26.42 -2.34
N MET A 194 -2.01 25.88 -3.57
CA MET A 194 -0.81 25.34 -4.24
C MET A 194 -0.42 26.24 -5.41
N GLY A 195 -0.22 27.53 -5.10
CA GLY A 195 0.56 28.42 -5.95
C GLY A 195 1.82 27.72 -6.43
N THR A 196 2.26 28.05 -7.63
CA THR A 196 3.25 27.34 -8.45
C THR A 196 4.57 26.94 -7.77
N ASP A 197 4.85 27.44 -6.57
CA ASP A 197 6.15 27.41 -5.92
C ASP A 197 6.16 26.89 -4.45
N GLY A 198 5.05 26.35 -3.91
CA GLY A 198 4.97 25.97 -2.48
C GLY A 198 4.54 24.52 -2.22
N TRP A 199 5.45 23.67 -1.71
CA TRP A 199 5.15 22.30 -1.29
C TRP A 199 4.63 22.23 0.16
N LEU A 200 3.43 21.65 0.34
CA LEU A 200 3.00 20.81 1.47
C LEU A 200 3.26 21.30 2.92
N VAL A 201 2.72 22.45 3.33
CA VAL A 201 2.76 22.89 4.75
C VAL A 201 1.66 22.25 5.62
N LEU A 202 0.58 21.69 5.04
CA LEU A 202 -0.62 21.37 5.83
C LEU A 202 -0.73 19.97 6.46
N VAL A 203 0.32 19.13 6.46
CA VAL A 203 0.22 17.82 7.14
C VAL A 203 1.34 17.54 8.17
N VAL A 204 2.29 18.46 8.33
CA VAL A 204 3.30 18.36 9.40
C VAL A 204 3.44 19.74 10.05
N GLY A 205 2.53 20.03 10.98
CA GLY A 205 2.77 20.94 12.10
C GLY A 205 2.92 22.43 11.81
N ASP A 206 1.80 23.16 11.77
CA ASP A 206 1.70 24.44 12.47
C ASP A 206 1.45 24.18 13.97
N THR A 207 2.38 23.48 14.62
CA THR A 207 2.48 23.46 16.08
C THR A 207 3.84 24.02 16.46
N CYS A 208 3.97 25.33 16.37
CA CYS A 208 4.68 26.17 17.34
C CYS A 208 4.18 27.61 17.13
N GLU A 209 3.85 28.23 18.26
CA GLU A 209 3.56 29.66 18.43
C GLU A 209 4.68 30.57 17.87
#